data_AF-A0A2E6TGB7-F1
#
_entry.id   AF-A0A2E6TGB7-F1
#
_cell.length_a   1.000
_cell.length_b   1.000
_cell.length_c   1.000
_cell.angle_alpha   90.00
_cell.angle_beta   90.00
_cell.angle_gamma   90.00
#
_symmetry.space_group_name_H-M   'P 1'
#
loop_
_entity.id
_entity.type
_entity.pdbx_description
1 polymer ?
#
loop_
_entity_poly.entity_id
_entity_poly.type
_entity_poly.pdbx_seq_one_letter_code
_entity_poly.pdbx_strand_id
1 'polypeptide(L)'
;MTQLFSRTRLGQVVLLFFATQASLWGQVGGLVGTVSISLDAADATDEPTYLVAGVSLSEDAVFQGAVFSVAGNVLTFSQIQDEESPHINLDPFTPGVFASSQARATAVIDLIDGNLTSITVDYGGSGYVSTPEVKIAYPDSGVDHLTAINAEATATVVSGSITSIDLTVNGLGYTVAPTVTIDGGPHFLRVTETGGDNEGRFFLITANDGTTITLENLTGEDLTTLFSQDVSVEVVPAHTLGSVFGTTSCLLADGNSTTADLVYLYDPSATDADPDSGYVAFYNDGTEWKRESNGSVSNDVVIYPDEAFILARRTTSDLDLEFSGNLLSVDMRSMLPASGAKRLQNNPFGMDVLLTELVASSNLSTDVSAGTKWYADDDEETADSLRILDRGVWTTYWHANVNVGITTAATATAVAGTGPTNAITAADLTLTDGGAGYTSDAKVYFVGGGGTGGHGSATVAGGIVTAITIEDGGTGYVGAPQVVISTGGWRRHHAFDVVADDEVISAGAGILVVRRHPNGAISYLHSDHPSD
;
A
#
# COMPACT_ATOMS: atom_id res chain seq x y z
N MET A 1 3.05 -14.88 -21.46
CA MET A 1 3.00 -13.41 -21.21
C MET A 1 2.46 -12.57 -22.39
N THR A 2 2.90 -12.75 -23.64
CA THR A 2 2.32 -12.05 -24.81
C THR A 2 0.83 -12.35 -25.03
N GLN A 3 0.31 -13.46 -24.50
CA GLN A 3 -1.13 -13.74 -24.49
C GLN A 3 -1.86 -13.14 -23.27
N LEU A 4 -1.29 -13.22 -22.05
CA LEU A 4 -1.89 -12.68 -20.82
C LEU A 4 -2.11 -11.16 -20.89
N PHE A 5 -1.18 -10.41 -21.50
CA PHE A 5 -1.26 -8.94 -21.62
C PHE A 5 -1.83 -8.44 -22.96
N SER A 6 -2.32 -9.33 -23.83
CA SER A 6 -2.90 -8.94 -25.14
C SER A 6 -4.43 -8.91 -25.18
N ARG A 7 -5.10 -9.27 -24.07
CA ARG A 7 -6.54 -9.53 -24.05
C ARG A 7 -7.28 -8.75 -22.95
N THR A 8 -6.89 -7.52 -22.67
CA THR A 8 -7.63 -6.67 -21.74
C THR A 8 -8.74 -5.94 -22.52
N ARG A 9 -10.01 -6.15 -22.14
CA ARG A 9 -11.17 -5.39 -22.64
C ARG A 9 -11.67 -4.43 -21.55
N LEU A 10 -12.42 -3.40 -21.97
CA LEU A 10 -12.72 -2.19 -21.21
C LEU A 10 -13.81 -2.39 -20.14
N GLY A 11 -13.46 -2.15 -18.87
CA GLY A 11 -14.38 -1.69 -17.83
C GLY A 11 -14.36 -0.16 -17.70
N GLN A 12 -15.53 0.48 -17.57
CA GLN A 12 -15.65 1.91 -17.29
C GLN A 12 -15.45 2.19 -15.79
N VAL A 13 -14.52 3.10 -15.46
CA VAL A 13 -14.41 3.67 -14.11
C VAL A 13 -15.43 4.79 -13.96
N VAL A 14 -16.34 4.67 -12.98
CA VAL A 14 -17.22 5.76 -12.55
C VAL A 14 -16.80 6.17 -11.13
N LEU A 15 -16.22 7.36 -11.01
CA LEU A 15 -15.82 7.94 -9.73
C LEU A 15 -16.97 8.78 -9.16
N LEU A 16 -17.58 8.37 -8.04
CA LEU A 16 -18.54 9.19 -7.29
C LEU A 16 -17.92 9.63 -5.96
N PHE A 17 -17.56 10.91 -5.85
CA PHE A 17 -17.23 11.55 -4.57
C PHE A 17 -18.53 11.87 -3.82
N PHE A 18 -18.71 11.32 -2.62
CA PHE A 18 -19.65 11.86 -1.62
C PHE A 18 -18.85 12.51 -0.48
N ALA A 19 -18.84 13.84 -0.46
CA ALA A 19 -18.41 14.60 0.70
C ALA A 19 -19.58 14.71 1.69
N THR A 20 -19.49 14.06 2.84
CA THR A 20 -20.38 14.37 3.97
C THR A 20 -19.57 14.98 5.11
N GLN A 21 -19.87 16.24 5.42
CA GLN A 21 -19.38 16.91 6.61
C GLN A 21 -20.04 16.31 7.86
N ALA A 22 -19.24 15.89 8.83
CA ALA A 22 -19.67 15.73 10.22
C ALA A 22 -18.66 16.41 11.14
N SER A 23 -19.16 17.33 11.96
CA SER A 23 -18.39 18.20 12.85
C SER A 23 -18.42 17.71 14.30
N LEU A 24 -17.26 17.79 14.97
CA LEU A 24 -16.98 17.89 16.43
C LEU A 24 -17.57 16.75 17.28
N TRP A 25 -16.81 15.86 17.93
CA TRP A 25 -15.66 16.06 18.83
C TRP A 25 -14.66 14.89 18.74
N GLY A 26 -13.35 15.15 18.90
CA GLY A 26 -12.40 14.21 19.52
C GLY A 26 -11.71 13.13 18.66
N GLN A 27 -10.70 13.57 17.89
CA GLN A 27 -9.48 12.87 17.42
C GLN A 27 -9.53 11.75 16.34
N VAL A 28 -9.02 12.17 15.17
CA VAL A 28 -8.33 11.46 14.07
C VAL A 28 -9.14 10.41 13.28
N GLY A 29 -10.20 10.87 12.61
CA GLY A 29 -10.65 10.18 11.40
C GLY A 29 -9.70 10.49 10.25
N GLY A 30 -8.95 9.49 9.78
CA GLY A 30 -8.24 9.56 8.50
C GLY A 30 -9.22 9.85 7.36
N LEU A 31 -8.73 10.43 6.27
CA LEU A 31 -9.55 10.64 5.09
C LEU A 31 -9.83 9.26 4.46
N VAL A 32 -11.02 8.69 4.71
CA VAL A 32 -11.41 7.38 4.15
C VAL A 32 -11.84 7.57 2.70
N GLY A 33 -11.23 6.82 1.78
CA GLY A 33 -11.61 6.73 0.38
C GLY A 33 -12.22 5.38 0.06
N THR A 34 -13.21 5.37 -0.85
CA THR A 34 -13.72 4.16 -1.48
C THR A 34 -13.20 4.08 -2.90
N VAL A 35 -12.57 2.97 -3.26
CA VAL A 35 -12.22 2.63 -4.65
C VAL A 35 -13.15 1.54 -5.13
N SER A 36 -13.94 1.84 -6.16
CA SER A 36 -14.76 0.85 -6.86
C SER A 36 -14.05 0.41 -8.14
N ILE A 37 -13.85 -0.89 -8.29
CA ILE A 37 -13.20 -1.47 -9.46
C ILE A 37 -14.13 -2.48 -10.11
N SER A 38 -14.36 -2.33 -11.41
CA SER A 38 -15.18 -3.27 -12.18
C SER A 38 -14.28 -4.27 -12.91
N LEU A 39 -14.59 -5.55 -12.74
CA LEU A 39 -13.91 -6.68 -13.35
C LEU A 39 -14.87 -7.35 -14.34
N ASP A 40 -14.61 -7.16 -15.63
CA ASP A 40 -15.42 -7.68 -16.73
C ASP A 40 -15.56 -9.21 -16.66
N ALA A 41 -16.69 -9.74 -17.11
CA ALA A 41 -16.93 -11.16 -17.31
C ALA A 41 -15.89 -11.82 -18.23
N ALA A 42 -15.53 -13.05 -17.91
CA ALA A 42 -14.75 -13.91 -18.78
C ALA A 42 -15.58 -14.36 -20.01
N ASP A 43 -14.91 -14.56 -21.14
CA ASP A 43 -15.53 -15.17 -22.32
C ASP A 43 -15.85 -16.66 -22.07
N ALA A 44 -14.98 -17.34 -21.32
CA ALA A 44 -15.14 -18.70 -20.80
C ALA A 44 -14.22 -18.92 -19.59
N THR A 45 -14.41 -20.02 -18.84
CA THR A 45 -13.57 -20.34 -17.67
C THR A 45 -12.09 -20.51 -18.00
N ASP A 46 -11.77 -21.02 -19.18
CA ASP A 46 -10.40 -21.14 -19.72
C ASP A 46 -9.94 -19.92 -20.54
N GLU A 47 -10.79 -18.91 -20.69
CA GLU A 47 -10.50 -17.62 -21.32
C GLU A 47 -10.80 -16.45 -20.36
N PRO A 48 -10.00 -16.31 -19.28
CA PRO A 48 -10.21 -15.30 -18.27
C PRO A 48 -10.01 -13.87 -18.80
N THR A 49 -10.72 -12.94 -18.18
CA THR A 49 -10.45 -11.50 -18.22
C THR A 49 -9.56 -11.11 -17.05
N TYR A 50 -8.65 -10.17 -17.28
CA TYR A 50 -7.65 -9.78 -16.31
C TYR A 50 -7.78 -8.31 -15.94
N LEU A 51 -7.47 -8.02 -14.68
CA LEU A 51 -7.41 -6.67 -14.11
C LEU A 51 -6.22 -6.58 -13.18
N VAL A 52 -5.50 -5.47 -13.23
CA VAL A 52 -4.50 -5.14 -12.22
C VAL A 52 -5.14 -4.16 -11.24
N ALA A 53 -5.01 -4.46 -9.96
CA ALA A 53 -5.53 -3.62 -8.89
C ALA A 53 -4.54 -3.59 -7.72
N GLY A 54 -4.70 -2.62 -6.83
CA GLY A 54 -4.01 -2.57 -5.54
C GLY A 54 -5.01 -2.21 -4.45
N VAL A 55 -4.60 -2.41 -3.20
CA VAL A 55 -5.37 -1.97 -2.03
C VAL A 55 -4.54 -0.99 -1.21
N SER A 56 -5.19 0.03 -0.68
CA SER A 56 -4.60 0.92 0.33
C SER A 56 -4.70 0.28 1.71
N LEU A 57 -3.88 0.74 2.65
CA LEU A 57 -3.93 0.28 4.04
C LEU A 57 -5.33 0.50 4.65
N SER A 58 -5.89 -0.55 5.25
CA SER A 58 -7.26 -0.52 5.75
C SER A 58 -7.41 -0.64 7.27
N GLU A 59 -6.34 -0.62 8.07
CA GLU A 59 -6.48 -0.86 9.52
C GLU A 59 -5.74 0.14 10.39
N ASP A 60 -6.34 0.46 11.52
CA ASP A 60 -5.75 1.34 12.54
C ASP A 60 -4.51 0.69 13.15
N ALA A 61 -3.55 1.51 13.55
CA ALA A 61 -2.36 1.02 14.22
C ALA A 61 -2.73 0.34 15.55
N VAL A 62 -2.26 -0.90 15.74
CA VAL A 62 -2.39 -1.64 17.01
C VAL A 62 -1.35 -1.19 18.03
N PHE A 63 -0.33 -0.45 17.59
CA PHE A 63 0.66 0.20 18.45
C PHE A 63 1.22 1.44 17.77
N GLN A 64 1.48 2.48 18.56
CA GLN A 64 2.26 3.65 18.17
C GLN A 64 3.28 3.96 19.28
N GLY A 65 4.52 4.21 18.91
CA GLY A 65 5.57 4.48 19.89
C GLY A 65 6.92 4.78 19.26
N ALA A 66 7.94 4.89 20.10
CA ALA A 66 9.31 5.18 19.68
C ALA A 66 10.24 4.00 19.93
N VAL A 67 11.21 3.80 19.04
CA VAL A 67 12.23 2.74 19.17
C VAL A 67 13.17 3.06 20.32
N PHE A 68 13.34 2.12 21.26
CA PHE A 68 14.27 2.27 22.38
C PHE A 68 15.70 1.88 22.01
N SER A 69 15.87 0.75 21.32
CA SER A 69 17.18 0.31 20.82
C SER A 69 17.03 -0.72 19.70
N VAL A 70 18.12 -0.95 18.95
CA VAL A 70 18.16 -1.89 17.83
C VAL A 70 19.42 -2.74 17.87
N ALA A 71 19.25 -4.04 17.61
CA ALA A 71 20.34 -4.99 17.45
C ALA A 71 20.07 -5.91 16.25
N GLY A 72 20.80 -5.68 15.15
CA GLY A 72 20.52 -6.37 13.89
C GLY A 72 19.11 -6.04 13.41
N ASN A 73 18.26 -7.06 13.25
CA ASN A 73 16.87 -6.90 12.81
C ASN A 73 15.86 -6.81 13.97
N VAL A 74 16.33 -6.73 15.22
CA VAL A 74 15.47 -6.72 16.40
C VAL A 74 15.39 -5.31 16.97
N LEU A 75 14.18 -4.75 16.97
CA LEU A 75 13.84 -3.49 17.63
C LEU A 75 13.34 -3.80 19.04
N THR A 76 13.75 -2.99 20.01
CA THR A 76 13.30 -3.04 21.41
C THR A 76 12.49 -1.80 21.74
N PHE A 77 11.45 -1.97 22.55
CA PHE A 77 10.53 -0.93 23.00
C PHE A 77 10.49 -0.88 24.52
N SER A 78 10.13 0.29 25.06
CA SER A 78 10.00 0.46 26.50
C SER A 78 8.71 -0.17 27.02
N GLN A 79 8.77 -0.77 28.21
CA GLN A 79 7.58 -1.13 28.96
C GLN A 79 6.83 0.13 29.43
N ILE A 80 5.51 0.06 29.51
CA ILE A 80 4.67 1.12 30.07
C ILE A 80 4.34 0.82 31.54
N GLN A 81 4.03 1.85 32.31
CA GLN A 81 3.55 1.68 33.68
C GLN A 81 2.05 1.42 33.66
N ASP A 82 1.61 0.44 34.46
CA ASP A 82 0.17 0.25 34.70
C ASP A 82 -0.40 1.47 35.46
N GLU A 83 -1.48 2.05 34.94
CA GLU A 83 -2.09 3.26 35.50
C GLU A 83 -2.72 3.00 36.88
N GLU A 84 -3.23 1.79 37.12
CA GLU A 84 -3.85 1.40 38.39
C GLU A 84 -2.82 0.91 39.42
N SER A 85 -1.67 0.42 38.95
CA SER A 85 -0.58 -0.15 39.76
C SER A 85 0.80 0.30 39.24
N PRO A 86 1.29 1.49 39.63
CA PRO A 86 2.54 2.10 39.11
C PRO A 86 3.85 1.39 39.55
N HIS A 87 3.74 0.14 40.01
CA HIS A 87 4.86 -0.76 40.29
C HIS A 87 4.88 -1.97 39.35
N ILE A 88 3.89 -2.09 38.46
CA ILE A 88 3.77 -3.12 37.45
C ILE A 88 4.16 -2.50 36.11
N ASN A 89 5.19 -3.08 35.50
CA ASN A 89 5.52 -2.78 34.12
C ASN A 89 4.68 -3.69 33.23
N LEU A 90 4.01 -3.10 32.25
CA LEU A 90 3.28 -3.82 31.21
C LEU A 90 4.11 -3.82 29.93
N ASP A 91 4.15 -4.99 29.32
CA ASP A 91 4.71 -5.19 27.99
C ASP A 91 3.80 -4.52 26.96
N PRO A 92 4.35 -3.77 25.98
CA PRO A 92 3.55 -3.14 24.93
C PRO A 92 2.89 -4.14 23.98
N PHE A 93 3.33 -5.41 23.93
CA PHE A 93 2.84 -6.40 22.98
C PHE A 93 2.45 -7.72 23.63
N THR A 94 1.46 -8.38 23.05
CA THR A 94 1.19 -9.81 23.31
C THR A 94 2.20 -10.66 22.53
N PRO A 95 3.00 -11.53 23.18
CA PRO A 95 4.05 -12.28 22.50
C PRO A 95 3.56 -13.18 21.35
N GLY A 96 4.21 -13.05 20.19
CA GLY A 96 4.04 -13.89 19.00
C GLY A 96 2.73 -13.72 18.22
N VAL A 97 1.95 -12.67 18.48
CA VAL A 97 0.73 -12.42 17.72
C VAL A 97 1.00 -11.85 16.32
N PHE A 98 2.05 -11.05 16.12
CA PHE A 98 2.29 -10.28 14.88
C PHE A 98 2.80 -11.08 13.68
N ALA A 99 3.14 -12.36 13.87
CA ALA A 99 3.57 -13.27 12.81
C ALA A 99 2.78 -14.59 12.81
N SER A 100 1.65 -14.62 13.53
CA SER A 100 0.77 -15.77 13.59
C SER A 100 -0.16 -15.83 12.37
N SER A 101 -0.72 -17.02 12.10
CA SER A 101 -1.89 -17.17 11.24
C SER A 101 -3.12 -16.90 12.10
N GLN A 102 -3.89 -15.87 11.76
CA GLN A 102 -4.96 -15.37 12.61
C GLN A 102 -6.08 -16.41 12.76
N ALA A 103 -6.45 -16.71 14.00
CA ALA A 103 -7.60 -17.56 14.29
C ALA A 103 -8.92 -16.84 13.98
N ARG A 104 -9.96 -17.62 13.67
CA ARG A 104 -11.32 -17.13 13.41
C ARG A 104 -12.33 -17.90 14.25
N ALA A 105 -13.36 -17.20 14.70
CA ALA A 105 -14.40 -17.79 15.53
C ALA A 105 -15.74 -17.08 15.32
N THR A 106 -16.82 -17.83 15.55
CA THR A 106 -18.19 -17.36 15.46
C THR A 106 -18.87 -17.43 16.82
N ALA A 107 -19.44 -16.30 17.28
CA ALA A 107 -20.26 -16.27 18.48
C ALA A 107 -21.64 -16.87 18.22
N VAL A 108 -22.17 -17.58 19.21
CA VAL A 108 -23.53 -18.12 19.22
C VAL A 108 -24.29 -17.45 20.36
N ILE A 109 -25.47 -16.94 20.05
CA ILE A 109 -26.32 -16.24 21.02
C ILE A 109 -27.62 -17.01 21.27
N ASP A 110 -28.14 -16.88 22.49
CA ASP A 110 -29.54 -17.18 22.77
C ASP A 110 -30.38 -15.94 22.45
N LEU A 111 -31.19 -16.00 21.40
CA LEU A 111 -32.05 -14.89 20.98
C LEU A 111 -33.19 -14.59 21.97
N ILE A 112 -33.48 -15.49 22.92
CA ILE A 112 -34.51 -15.30 23.93
C ILE A 112 -33.94 -14.51 25.11
N ASP A 113 -32.77 -14.93 25.61
CA ASP A 113 -32.14 -14.36 26.80
C ASP A 113 -31.14 -13.23 26.48
N GLY A 114 -30.75 -13.08 25.21
CA GLY A 114 -29.90 -11.98 24.72
C GLY A 114 -28.44 -12.06 25.18
N ASN A 115 -27.95 -13.25 25.51
CA ASN A 115 -26.58 -13.53 25.95
C ASN A 115 -25.87 -14.52 25.00
N LEU A 116 -24.54 -14.57 25.08
CA LEU A 116 -23.76 -15.56 24.33
C LEU A 116 -23.83 -16.91 25.05
N THR A 117 -24.00 -17.99 24.27
CA THR A 117 -23.99 -19.36 24.77
C THR A 117 -22.66 -20.06 24.53
N SER A 118 -21.96 -19.71 23.45
CA SER A 118 -20.67 -20.30 23.09
C SER A 118 -19.96 -19.47 22.04
N ILE A 119 -18.65 -19.66 21.92
CA ILE A 119 -17.85 -19.20 20.78
C ILE A 119 -17.27 -20.45 20.11
N THR A 120 -17.56 -20.62 18.82
CA THR A 120 -17.07 -21.75 18.03
C THR A 120 -15.81 -21.33 17.30
N VAL A 121 -14.73 -22.11 17.46
CA VAL A 121 -13.50 -21.89 16.68
C VAL A 121 -13.71 -22.43 15.27
N ASP A 122 -13.77 -21.53 14.30
CA ASP A 122 -13.92 -21.88 12.88
C ASP A 122 -12.57 -22.26 12.26
N TYR A 123 -11.51 -21.58 12.71
CA TYR A 123 -10.13 -21.84 12.32
C TYR A 123 -9.22 -21.49 13.49
N GLY A 124 -8.46 -22.46 14.02
CA GLY A 124 -7.62 -22.26 15.21
C GLY A 124 -6.36 -21.41 14.97
N GLY A 125 -6.07 -21.03 13.72
CA GLY A 125 -4.82 -20.35 13.39
C GLY A 125 -3.59 -21.21 13.65
N SER A 126 -2.42 -20.60 13.55
CA SER A 126 -1.14 -21.24 13.84
C SER A 126 -0.08 -20.22 14.27
N GLY A 127 1.00 -20.67 14.92
CA GLY A 127 2.11 -19.79 15.32
C GLY A 127 1.90 -19.03 16.64
N TYR A 128 0.77 -19.22 17.33
CA TYR A 128 0.53 -18.60 18.64
C TYR A 128 1.47 -19.17 19.72
N VAL A 129 2.37 -18.34 20.25
CA VAL A 129 3.29 -18.74 21.34
C VAL A 129 2.80 -18.32 22.72
N SER A 130 1.77 -17.48 22.78
CA SER A 130 1.06 -17.06 23.98
C SER A 130 -0.45 -17.00 23.71
N THR A 131 -1.26 -16.83 24.75
CA THR A 131 -2.71 -16.68 24.61
C THR A 131 -3.03 -15.31 24.00
N PRO A 132 -3.66 -15.24 22.81
CA PRO A 132 -4.07 -13.97 22.21
C PRO A 132 -5.28 -13.37 22.94
N GLU A 133 -5.47 -12.06 22.77
CA GLU A 133 -6.67 -11.37 23.23
C GLU A 133 -7.87 -11.76 22.34
N VAL A 134 -9.03 -11.99 22.97
CA VAL A 134 -10.30 -12.24 22.29
C VAL A 134 -11.23 -11.06 22.54
N LYS A 135 -11.45 -10.25 21.51
CA LYS A 135 -12.34 -9.08 21.53
C LYS A 135 -13.71 -9.48 20.99
N ILE A 136 -14.75 -9.19 21.76
CA ILE A 136 -16.13 -9.41 21.35
C ILE A 136 -16.80 -8.05 21.18
N ALA A 137 -17.43 -7.83 20.04
CA ALA A 137 -18.12 -6.56 19.76
C ALA A 137 -19.17 -6.25 20.85
N TYR A 138 -19.40 -4.96 21.09
CA TYR A 138 -20.38 -4.50 22.06
C TYR A 138 -21.81 -4.97 21.69
N PRO A 139 -22.70 -5.15 22.69
CA PRO A 139 -24.12 -5.43 22.45
C PRO A 139 -24.80 -4.36 21.59
N ASP A 140 -25.75 -4.78 20.73
CA ASP A 140 -26.46 -3.94 19.75
C ASP A 140 -27.81 -3.41 20.25
N SER A 141 -28.33 -3.91 21.38
CA SER A 141 -29.63 -3.47 21.89
C SER A 141 -29.60 -2.05 22.46
N GLY A 142 -30.21 -1.11 21.73
CA GLY A 142 -30.49 0.26 22.16
C GLY A 142 -31.72 0.45 23.05
N VAL A 143 -31.85 -0.29 24.17
CA VAL A 143 -32.85 0.01 25.21
C VAL A 143 -32.22 0.00 26.60
N ASP A 144 -31.74 1.18 27.00
CA ASP A 144 -31.10 1.51 28.28
C ASP A 144 -29.69 0.89 28.46
N HIS A 145 -28.66 1.65 28.06
CA HIS A 145 -27.23 1.37 28.26
C HIS A 145 -26.83 1.08 29.72
N LEU A 146 -27.78 1.13 30.67
CA LEU A 146 -27.58 0.76 32.07
C LEU A 146 -27.59 -0.75 32.35
N THR A 147 -28.06 -1.61 31.43
CA THR A 147 -28.21 -3.06 31.71
C THR A 147 -27.46 -3.99 30.76
N ALA A 148 -26.89 -3.49 29.68
CA ALA A 148 -26.06 -4.27 28.78
C ALA A 148 -24.75 -4.66 29.47
N ILE A 149 -24.30 -5.89 29.26
CA ILE A 149 -23.04 -6.42 29.81
C ILE A 149 -22.23 -6.94 28.64
N ASN A 150 -20.97 -6.51 28.53
CA ASN A 150 -20.07 -7.04 27.52
C ASN A 150 -19.77 -8.51 27.80
N ALA A 151 -19.73 -9.31 26.74
CA ALA A 151 -19.16 -10.64 26.83
C ALA A 151 -17.62 -10.57 26.90
N GLU A 152 -17.04 -11.51 27.64
CA GLU A 152 -15.60 -11.69 27.77
C GLU A 152 -15.27 -13.17 27.56
N ALA A 153 -14.10 -13.48 26.99
CA ALA A 153 -13.68 -14.84 26.75
C ALA A 153 -12.16 -14.98 26.78
N THR A 154 -11.70 -16.21 27.02
CA THR A 154 -10.27 -16.57 26.99
C THR A 154 -10.03 -17.72 26.01
N ALA A 155 -8.99 -17.60 25.19
CA ALA A 155 -8.56 -18.65 24.27
C ALA A 155 -7.62 -19.66 24.95
N THR A 156 -7.73 -20.93 24.54
CA THR A 156 -6.77 -21.99 24.89
C THR A 156 -5.89 -22.30 23.69
N VAL A 157 -4.57 -22.11 23.84
CA VAL A 157 -3.58 -22.41 22.80
C VAL A 157 -2.89 -23.74 23.09
N VAL A 158 -2.93 -24.66 22.11
CA VAL A 158 -2.24 -25.95 22.16
C VAL A 158 -1.39 -26.09 20.90
N SER A 159 -0.08 -26.28 21.08
CA SER A 159 0.85 -26.50 19.97
C SER A 159 0.81 -25.42 18.88
N GLY A 160 0.60 -24.15 19.27
CA GLY A 160 0.59 -23.03 18.35
C GLY A 160 -0.78 -22.67 17.76
N SER A 161 -1.84 -23.41 18.08
CA SER A 161 -3.19 -23.21 17.54
C SER A 161 -4.22 -23.07 18.66
N ILE A 162 -5.26 -22.27 18.43
CA ILE A 162 -6.38 -22.11 19.36
C ILE A 162 -7.31 -23.32 19.23
N THR A 163 -7.53 -24.03 20.33
CA THR A 163 -8.38 -25.24 20.36
C THR A 163 -9.75 -25.00 21.00
N SER A 164 -9.88 -23.99 21.87
CA SER A 164 -11.16 -23.57 22.46
C SER A 164 -11.13 -22.08 22.80
N ILE A 165 -12.31 -21.49 22.85
CA ILE A 165 -12.55 -20.15 23.39
C ILE A 165 -13.67 -20.27 24.40
N ASP A 166 -13.34 -20.04 25.67
CA ASP A 166 -14.25 -20.24 26.79
C ASP A 166 -14.75 -18.88 27.29
N LEU A 167 -16.08 -18.70 27.34
CA LEU A 167 -16.70 -17.48 27.86
C LEU A 167 -16.40 -17.35 29.36
N THR A 168 -15.84 -16.22 29.76
CA THR A 168 -15.65 -15.83 31.16
C THR A 168 -16.83 -14.99 31.64
N VAL A 169 -17.42 -14.21 30.74
CA VAL A 169 -18.67 -13.46 30.92
C VAL A 169 -19.53 -13.65 29.68
N ASN A 170 -20.76 -14.17 29.84
CA ASN A 170 -21.64 -14.44 28.70
C ASN A 170 -22.21 -13.16 28.06
N GLY A 171 -22.10 -12.03 28.75
CA GLY A 171 -22.70 -10.75 28.35
C GLY A 171 -24.23 -10.76 28.37
N LEU A 172 -24.84 -9.62 28.02
CA LEU A 172 -26.27 -9.40 27.93
C LEU A 172 -26.58 -8.23 26.97
N GLY A 173 -27.64 -8.35 26.18
CA GLY A 173 -28.11 -7.29 25.26
C GLY A 173 -27.80 -7.54 23.78
N TYR A 174 -27.43 -8.76 23.42
CA TYR A 174 -27.13 -9.14 22.03
C TYR A 174 -28.40 -9.61 21.32
N THR A 175 -28.85 -8.88 20.31
CA THR A 175 -29.97 -9.24 19.42
C THR A 175 -29.51 -9.83 18.10
N VAL A 176 -28.24 -9.63 17.75
CA VAL A 176 -27.52 -10.35 16.69
C VAL A 176 -26.21 -10.91 17.24
N ALA A 177 -25.70 -11.98 16.62
CA ALA A 177 -24.41 -12.54 17.01
C ALA A 177 -23.31 -11.48 16.81
N PRO A 178 -22.52 -11.13 17.85
CA PRO A 178 -21.47 -10.14 17.72
C PRO A 178 -20.28 -10.68 16.91
N THR A 179 -19.54 -9.78 16.29
CA THR A 179 -18.22 -10.10 15.72
C THR A 179 -17.26 -10.49 16.84
N VAL A 180 -16.48 -11.56 16.60
CA VAL A 180 -15.37 -11.99 17.47
C VAL A 180 -14.07 -11.74 16.72
N THR A 181 -13.22 -10.89 17.28
CA THR A 181 -11.89 -10.60 16.76
C THR A 181 -10.85 -11.21 17.68
N ILE A 182 -9.89 -11.93 17.12
CA ILE A 182 -8.81 -12.57 17.87
C ILE A 182 -7.52 -11.91 17.42
N ASP A 183 -6.75 -11.37 18.35
CA ASP A 183 -5.47 -10.76 18.03
C ASP A 183 -4.54 -11.80 17.39
N GLY A 184 -3.85 -11.40 16.33
CA GLY A 184 -3.03 -12.29 15.52
C GLY A 184 -3.01 -11.89 14.06
N GLY A 185 -2.31 -12.65 13.25
CA GLY A 185 -2.11 -12.35 11.83
C GLY A 185 -0.77 -11.65 11.54
N PRO A 186 -0.35 -11.62 10.27
CA PRO A 186 0.82 -10.86 9.86
C PRO A 186 0.62 -9.35 10.08
N HIS A 187 1.66 -8.67 10.54
CA HIS A 187 1.65 -7.22 10.74
C HIS A 187 2.89 -6.57 10.09
N PHE A 188 2.76 -5.30 9.73
CA PHE A 188 3.88 -4.45 9.35
C PHE A 188 4.26 -3.52 10.49
N LEU A 189 5.55 -3.21 10.58
CA LEU A 189 6.03 -2.02 11.24
C LEU A 189 6.20 -0.91 10.19
N ARG A 190 5.65 0.28 10.46
CA ARG A 190 5.79 1.47 9.62
C ARG A 190 6.59 2.55 10.34
N VAL A 191 7.51 3.19 9.62
CA VAL A 191 8.23 4.39 10.10
C VAL A 191 7.33 5.61 9.96
N THR A 192 7.16 6.37 11.04
CA THR A 192 6.28 7.55 11.10
C THR A 192 7.01 8.82 11.54
N GLU A 193 8.33 8.80 11.50
CA GLU A 193 9.18 9.95 11.84
C GLU A 193 9.07 11.04 10.76
N THR A 194 8.27 12.08 11.04
CA THR A 194 7.95 13.14 10.07
C THR A 194 9.19 13.86 9.56
N GLY A 195 9.35 13.90 8.24
CA GLY A 195 10.46 14.54 7.54
C GLY A 195 11.76 13.75 7.57
N GLY A 196 11.74 12.49 8.03
CA GLY A 196 12.88 11.59 7.96
C GLY A 196 12.97 10.88 6.61
N ASP A 197 14.20 10.57 6.16
CA ASP A 197 14.47 9.87 4.89
C ASP A 197 13.83 8.47 4.76
N ASN A 198 13.28 7.94 5.85
CA ASN A 198 12.68 6.61 5.92
C ASN A 198 11.19 6.66 6.28
N GLU A 199 10.58 7.83 6.40
CA GLU A 199 9.14 7.97 6.63
C GLU A 199 8.35 7.15 5.59
N GLY A 200 7.30 6.47 6.06
CA GLY A 200 6.42 5.65 5.22
C GLY A 200 6.98 4.30 4.79
N ARG A 201 8.20 3.91 5.21
CA ARG A 201 8.72 2.56 4.95
C ARG A 201 8.00 1.51 5.79
N PHE A 202 7.66 0.39 5.15
CA PHE A 202 7.06 -0.79 5.78
C PHE A 202 8.05 -1.94 5.87
N PHE A 203 7.99 -2.66 6.99
CA PHE A 203 8.78 -3.86 7.24
C PHE A 203 7.87 -4.96 7.79
N LEU A 204 7.88 -6.13 7.16
CA LEU A 204 7.11 -7.27 7.65
C LEU A 204 7.66 -7.71 9.00
N ILE A 205 6.78 -7.90 9.98
CA ILE A 205 7.15 -8.44 11.29
C ILE A 205 7.23 -9.96 11.17
N THR A 206 8.40 -10.52 11.49
CA THR A 206 8.65 -11.97 11.43
C THR A 206 8.52 -12.65 12.78
N ALA A 207 8.65 -11.89 13.87
CA ALA A 207 8.39 -12.34 15.23
C ALA A 207 8.23 -11.14 16.16
N ASN A 208 7.53 -11.33 17.28
CA ASN A 208 7.51 -10.39 18.39
C ASN A 208 7.48 -11.13 19.73
N ASP A 209 8.04 -10.52 20.77
CA ASP A 209 7.79 -10.89 22.16
C ASP A 209 7.09 -9.74 22.89
N GLY A 210 7.19 -9.67 24.22
CA GLY A 210 6.55 -8.60 25.00
C GLY A 210 7.11 -7.21 24.73
N THR A 211 8.39 -7.08 24.39
CA THR A 211 9.06 -5.78 24.24
C THR A 211 9.86 -5.63 22.94
N THR A 212 9.92 -6.67 22.12
CA THR A 212 10.72 -6.68 20.89
C THR A 212 9.90 -7.07 19.67
N ILE A 213 10.32 -6.51 18.54
CA ILE A 213 9.82 -6.83 17.20
C ILE A 213 11.03 -7.20 16.34
N THR A 214 10.95 -8.33 15.65
CA THR A 214 11.95 -8.76 14.66
C THR A 214 11.42 -8.51 13.26
N LEU A 215 12.19 -7.76 12.47
CA LEU A 215 11.80 -7.34 11.12
C LEU A 215 12.42 -8.24 10.05
N GLU A 216 11.67 -8.44 8.97
CA GLU A 216 12.24 -8.88 7.70
C GLU A 216 13.09 -7.74 7.10
N ASN A 217 14.30 -8.09 6.65
CA ASN A 217 15.24 -7.14 6.06
C ASN A 217 15.60 -7.60 4.63
N LEU A 218 14.69 -7.36 3.69
CA LEU A 218 14.84 -7.78 2.29
C LEU A 218 16.01 -7.08 1.57
N THR A 219 16.34 -5.86 1.99
CA THR A 219 17.43 -5.05 1.41
C THR A 219 18.81 -5.43 1.97
N GLY A 220 18.85 -6.07 3.14
CA GLY A 220 20.07 -6.36 3.87
C GLY A 220 20.77 -5.12 4.42
N GLU A 221 20.04 -4.02 4.61
CA GLU A 221 20.60 -2.76 5.11
C GLU A 221 20.85 -2.78 6.62
N ASP A 222 21.61 -1.81 7.12
CA ASP A 222 21.87 -1.66 8.56
C ASP A 222 20.70 -0.95 9.26
N LEU A 223 19.79 -1.74 9.84
CA LEU A 223 18.63 -1.24 10.55
C LEU A 223 18.96 -0.43 11.81
N THR A 224 20.18 -0.50 12.35
CA THR A 224 20.58 0.33 13.51
C THR A 224 20.70 1.81 13.16
N THR A 225 20.95 2.11 11.88
CA THR A 225 21.00 3.49 11.38
C THR A 225 19.63 4.02 11.00
N LEU A 226 18.76 3.14 10.48
CA LEU A 226 17.41 3.48 10.07
C LEU A 226 16.49 3.73 11.28
N PHE A 227 16.60 2.88 12.28
CA PHE A 227 15.81 2.91 13.51
C PHE A 227 16.70 3.34 14.68
N SER A 228 17.33 4.51 14.58
CA SER A 228 18.04 5.07 15.72
C SER A 228 17.09 5.25 16.92
N GLN A 229 17.66 5.42 18.12
CA GLN A 229 16.86 5.69 19.32
C GLN A 229 15.89 6.85 19.07
N ASP A 230 14.67 6.70 19.57
CA ASP A 230 13.55 7.64 19.51
C ASP A 230 12.87 7.80 18.14
N VAL A 231 13.25 7.03 17.11
CA VAL A 231 12.51 7.01 15.83
C VAL A 231 11.06 6.57 16.06
N SER A 232 10.12 7.40 15.60
CA SER A 232 8.69 7.14 15.69
C SER A 232 8.24 6.06 14.71
N VAL A 233 7.48 5.10 15.22
CA VAL A 233 6.96 3.97 14.44
C VAL A 233 5.55 3.62 14.87
N GLU A 234 4.88 2.85 14.03
CA GLU A 234 3.62 2.19 14.36
C GLU A 234 3.62 0.73 13.89
N VAL A 235 2.74 -0.09 14.49
CA VAL A 235 2.46 -1.45 14.05
C VAL A 235 1.04 -1.48 13.49
N VAL A 236 0.91 -1.95 12.27
CA VAL A 236 -0.38 -2.07 11.56
C VAL A 236 -0.60 -3.50 11.09
N PRO A 237 -1.84 -4.00 11.12
CA PRO A 237 -2.18 -5.28 10.48
C PRO A 237 -1.82 -5.27 9.00
N ALA A 238 -1.29 -6.38 8.50
CA ALA A 238 -0.97 -6.52 7.09
C ALA A 238 -2.19 -6.98 6.30
N HIS A 239 -2.31 -6.49 5.06
CA HIS A 239 -3.25 -7.08 4.12
C HIS A 239 -2.84 -8.49 3.78
N THR A 240 -3.82 -9.39 3.73
CA THR A 240 -3.65 -10.77 3.28
C THR A 240 -4.74 -11.11 2.27
N LEU A 241 -4.57 -12.21 1.53
CA LEU A 241 -5.63 -12.73 0.67
C LEU A 241 -6.96 -12.88 1.45
N GLY A 242 -6.89 -13.39 2.67
CA GLY A 242 -8.04 -13.58 3.54
C GLY A 242 -8.69 -12.29 4.02
N SER A 243 -7.91 -11.27 4.39
CA SER A 243 -8.46 -9.99 4.89
C SER A 243 -9.00 -9.12 3.75
N VAL A 244 -8.34 -9.11 2.59
CA VAL A 244 -8.73 -8.28 1.44
C VAL A 244 -9.94 -8.82 0.71
N PHE A 245 -9.97 -10.14 0.45
CA PHE A 245 -11.02 -10.75 -0.37
C PHE A 245 -12.01 -11.60 0.42
N GLY A 246 -11.80 -11.77 1.73
CA GLY A 246 -12.58 -12.70 2.54
C GLY A 246 -12.11 -14.16 2.41
N THR A 247 -12.50 -14.99 3.37
CA THR A 247 -12.23 -16.44 3.36
C THR A 247 -13.49 -17.21 3.00
N THR A 248 -14.34 -17.58 3.97
CA THR A 248 -15.62 -18.28 3.74
C THR A 248 -16.65 -17.39 3.02
N SER A 249 -16.58 -16.08 3.20
CA SER A 249 -17.39 -15.08 2.49
C SER A 249 -16.53 -14.37 1.46
N CYS A 250 -15.96 -15.12 0.53
CA CYS A 250 -15.06 -14.59 -0.50
C CYS A 250 -15.80 -13.64 -1.45
N LEU A 251 -15.17 -12.53 -1.82
CA LEU A 251 -15.67 -11.56 -2.80
C LEU A 251 -15.55 -12.09 -4.24
N LEU A 252 -14.58 -12.97 -4.50
CA LEU A 252 -14.35 -13.59 -5.81
C LEU A 252 -15.09 -14.93 -5.93
N ALA A 253 -15.28 -15.39 -7.16
CA ALA A 253 -15.90 -16.70 -7.38
C ALA A 253 -15.00 -17.83 -6.84
N ASP A 254 -15.54 -18.58 -5.88
CA ASP A 254 -14.91 -19.77 -5.33
C ASP A 254 -15.00 -20.98 -6.28
N GLY A 255 -14.29 -22.05 -5.94
CA GLY A 255 -14.34 -23.31 -6.67
C GLY A 255 -13.08 -24.15 -6.48
N ASN A 256 -12.45 -24.54 -7.59
CA ASN A 256 -11.16 -25.23 -7.56
C ASN A 256 -10.15 -24.52 -8.46
N SER A 257 -8.91 -25.01 -8.50
CA SER A 257 -7.80 -24.43 -9.28
C SER A 257 -8.13 -24.15 -10.77
N THR A 258 -9.12 -24.83 -11.33
CA THR A 258 -9.52 -24.67 -12.75
C THR A 258 -10.78 -23.81 -12.96
N THR A 259 -11.56 -23.54 -11.92
CA THR A 259 -12.91 -22.94 -12.04
C THR A 259 -13.09 -21.67 -11.23
N ALA A 260 -12.40 -21.57 -10.08
CA ALA A 260 -12.38 -20.37 -9.27
C ALA A 260 -11.66 -19.24 -9.99
N ASP A 261 -12.03 -18.00 -9.68
CA ASP A 261 -11.24 -16.83 -10.04
C ASP A 261 -9.85 -16.94 -9.39
N LEU A 262 -8.86 -16.32 -10.02
CA LEU A 262 -7.49 -16.32 -9.51
C LEU A 262 -7.04 -14.95 -9.05
N VAL A 263 -6.23 -14.94 -8.00
CA VAL A 263 -5.39 -13.81 -7.60
C VAL A 263 -3.94 -14.19 -7.83
N TYR A 264 -3.18 -13.33 -8.52
CA TYR A 264 -1.74 -13.51 -8.68
C TYR A 264 -1.01 -12.47 -7.82
N LEU A 265 -0.09 -12.96 -6.99
CA LEU A 265 0.79 -12.14 -6.14
C LEU A 265 2.25 -12.39 -6.49
N TYR A 266 3.09 -11.39 -6.24
CA TYR A 266 4.51 -11.45 -6.56
C TYR A 266 5.27 -12.22 -5.47
N ASP A 267 5.85 -13.35 -5.83
CA ASP A 267 6.75 -14.12 -4.97
C ASP A 267 7.83 -14.76 -5.86
N PRO A 268 8.89 -14.02 -6.22
CA PRO A 268 9.94 -14.54 -7.10
C PRO A 268 10.81 -15.60 -6.42
N SER A 269 10.67 -15.76 -5.10
CA SER A 269 11.40 -16.77 -4.33
C SER A 269 10.74 -18.14 -4.40
N ALA A 270 9.46 -18.18 -4.77
CA ALA A 270 8.72 -19.41 -4.93
C ALA A 270 9.23 -20.28 -6.08
N THR A 271 9.36 -21.57 -5.79
CA THR A 271 9.82 -22.56 -6.78
C THR A 271 8.85 -22.79 -7.94
N ASP A 272 7.58 -22.45 -7.72
CA ASP A 272 6.47 -22.53 -8.66
C ASP A 272 6.02 -21.15 -9.18
N ALA A 273 6.76 -20.09 -8.86
CA ALA A 273 6.56 -18.81 -9.51
C ALA A 273 6.77 -18.95 -11.01
N ASP A 274 5.97 -18.21 -11.79
CA ASP A 274 6.21 -18.09 -13.21
C ASP A 274 7.62 -17.51 -13.44
N PRO A 275 8.52 -18.23 -14.15
CA PRO A 275 9.93 -17.89 -14.19
C PRO A 275 10.22 -16.56 -14.92
N ASP A 276 9.27 -16.07 -15.72
CA ASP A 276 9.42 -14.84 -16.50
C ASP A 276 8.89 -13.60 -15.76
N SER A 277 8.05 -13.79 -14.73
CA SER A 277 7.31 -12.73 -14.05
C SER A 277 7.46 -12.72 -12.52
N GLY A 278 7.75 -13.86 -11.89
CA GLY A 278 7.82 -14.01 -10.44
C GLY A 278 6.46 -14.11 -9.74
N TYR A 279 5.36 -14.32 -10.48
CA TYR A 279 4.01 -14.38 -9.89
C TYR A 279 3.56 -15.81 -9.58
N VAL A 280 2.79 -15.94 -8.50
CA VAL A 280 2.16 -17.19 -8.03
C VAL A 280 0.64 -17.01 -8.03
N ALA A 281 -0.09 -18.05 -8.45
CA ALA A 281 -1.54 -18.03 -8.51
C ALA A 281 -2.19 -18.63 -7.26
N PHE A 282 -3.28 -18.01 -6.82
CA PHE A 282 -4.10 -18.43 -5.68
C PHE A 282 -5.58 -18.45 -6.06
N TYR A 283 -6.33 -19.36 -5.44
CA TYR A 283 -7.78 -19.48 -5.60
C TYR A 283 -8.45 -19.72 -4.25
N ASN A 284 -9.73 -19.37 -4.12
CA ASN A 284 -10.52 -19.69 -2.93
C ASN A 284 -11.40 -20.92 -3.20
N ASP A 285 -11.46 -21.87 -2.25
CA ASP A 285 -12.23 -23.12 -2.39
C ASP A 285 -13.63 -23.09 -1.75
N GLY A 286 -14.08 -21.91 -1.32
CA GLY A 286 -15.32 -21.67 -0.60
C GLY A 286 -15.13 -21.64 0.92
N THR A 287 -13.94 -22.02 1.41
CA THR A 287 -13.59 -21.97 2.84
C THR A 287 -12.28 -21.24 3.10
N GLU A 288 -11.30 -21.43 2.24
CA GLU A 288 -9.97 -20.86 2.40
C GLU A 288 -9.27 -20.63 1.06
N TRP A 289 -8.28 -19.75 1.11
CA TRP A 289 -7.36 -19.52 0.01
C TRP A 289 -6.36 -20.67 -0.11
N LYS A 290 -6.10 -21.06 -1.35
CA LYS A 290 -5.25 -22.16 -1.75
C LYS A 290 -4.25 -21.70 -2.80
N ARG A 291 -3.02 -22.17 -2.70
CA ARG A 291 -2.02 -22.03 -3.76
C ARG A 291 -2.39 -22.96 -4.92
N GLU A 292 -2.45 -22.43 -6.14
CA GLU A 292 -2.94 -23.16 -7.32
C GLU A 292 -2.10 -24.40 -7.66
N SER A 293 -0.78 -24.30 -7.46
CA SER A 293 0.18 -25.34 -7.85
C SER A 293 0.14 -26.60 -6.96
N ASN A 294 -0.23 -26.47 -5.69
CA ASN A 294 -0.09 -27.55 -4.71
C ASN A 294 -1.24 -27.66 -3.69
N GLY A 295 -2.21 -26.73 -3.68
CA GLY A 295 -3.35 -26.73 -2.78
C GLY A 295 -3.02 -26.43 -1.31
N SER A 296 -1.85 -25.84 -1.00
CA SER A 296 -1.53 -25.41 0.36
C SER A 296 -2.43 -24.25 0.79
N VAL A 297 -2.81 -24.21 2.07
CA VAL A 297 -3.56 -23.08 2.65
C VAL A 297 -2.73 -21.80 2.55
N SER A 298 -3.38 -20.70 2.18
CA SER A 298 -2.73 -19.43 1.82
C SER A 298 -3.55 -18.20 2.23
N ASN A 299 -4.41 -18.32 3.25
CA ASN A 299 -5.20 -17.18 3.75
C ASN A 299 -4.33 -15.98 4.13
N ASP A 300 -3.18 -16.25 4.75
CA ASP A 300 -2.30 -15.23 5.33
C ASP A 300 -1.17 -14.79 4.39
N VAL A 301 -1.27 -15.08 3.09
CA VAL A 301 -0.31 -14.54 2.11
C VAL A 301 -0.46 -13.03 2.09
N VAL A 302 0.61 -12.34 2.48
CA VAL A 302 0.66 -10.89 2.64
C VAL A 302 0.64 -10.19 1.29
N ILE A 303 -0.08 -9.08 1.20
CA ILE A 303 -0.08 -8.14 0.09
C ILE A 303 0.55 -6.85 0.62
N TYR A 304 1.70 -6.46 0.06
CA TYR A 304 2.39 -5.25 0.52
C TYR A 304 1.63 -3.98 0.08
N PRO A 305 1.71 -2.87 0.83
CA PRO A 305 0.97 -1.64 0.50
C PRO A 305 1.35 -1.02 -0.85
N ASP A 306 2.58 -1.27 -1.31
CA ASP A 306 3.12 -0.82 -2.59
C ASP A 306 3.02 -1.89 -3.70
N GLU A 307 2.38 -3.03 -3.41
CA GLU A 307 2.20 -4.14 -4.34
C GLU A 307 0.83 -4.07 -5.01
N ALA A 308 0.83 -4.20 -6.33
CA ALA A 308 -0.39 -4.50 -7.07
C ALA A 308 -0.49 -6.00 -7.36
N PHE A 309 -1.73 -6.49 -7.36
CA PHE A 309 -2.08 -7.87 -7.67
C PHE A 309 -2.84 -7.95 -9.00
N ILE A 310 -2.84 -9.14 -9.59
CA ILE A 310 -3.60 -9.43 -10.81
C ILE A 310 -4.81 -10.28 -10.43
N LEU A 311 -5.99 -9.80 -10.79
CA LEU A 311 -7.22 -10.59 -10.75
C LEU A 311 -7.44 -11.23 -12.11
N ALA A 312 -7.83 -12.51 -12.11
CA ALA A 312 -8.30 -13.21 -13.29
C ALA A 312 -9.71 -13.74 -13.05
N ARG A 313 -10.68 -13.05 -13.65
CA ARG A 313 -12.08 -13.48 -13.64
C ARG A 313 -12.26 -14.63 -14.61
N ARG A 314 -12.85 -15.73 -14.14
CA ARG A 314 -13.14 -16.94 -14.92
C ARG A 314 -14.64 -17.25 -15.01
N THR A 315 -15.47 -16.39 -14.47
CA THR A 315 -16.93 -16.51 -14.59
C THR A 315 -17.48 -15.52 -15.61
N THR A 316 -18.63 -15.87 -16.20
CA THR A 316 -19.26 -15.10 -17.28
C THR A 316 -20.15 -13.96 -16.78
N SER A 317 -19.89 -13.47 -15.58
CA SER A 317 -20.59 -12.32 -14.99
C SER A 317 -19.60 -11.30 -14.48
N ASP A 318 -19.88 -10.04 -14.77
CA ASP A 318 -19.11 -8.91 -14.26
C ASP A 318 -19.11 -8.92 -12.72
N LEU A 319 -18.09 -8.33 -12.12
CA LEU A 319 -17.94 -8.19 -10.69
C LEU A 319 -17.49 -6.78 -10.35
N ASP A 320 -18.27 -6.08 -9.53
CA ASP A 320 -17.85 -4.82 -8.95
C ASP A 320 -17.26 -5.10 -7.56
N LEU A 321 -16.02 -4.69 -7.36
CA LEU A 321 -15.30 -4.76 -6.09
C LEU A 321 -15.25 -3.38 -5.47
N GLU A 322 -15.55 -3.30 -4.18
CA GLU A 322 -15.48 -2.07 -3.41
C GLU A 322 -14.43 -2.24 -2.30
N PHE A 323 -13.38 -1.44 -2.35
CA PHE A 323 -12.34 -1.39 -1.34
C PHE A 323 -12.44 -0.06 -0.60
N SER A 324 -12.59 -0.12 0.73
CA SER A 324 -12.47 1.03 1.61
C SER A 324 -11.07 1.06 2.23
N GLY A 325 -10.40 2.21 2.20
CA GLY A 325 -9.09 2.37 2.80
C GLY A 325 -8.86 3.79 3.32
N ASN A 326 -7.89 3.92 4.23
CA ASN A 326 -7.42 5.23 4.67
C ASN A 326 -6.48 5.79 3.59
N LEU A 327 -6.73 7.03 3.16
CA LEU A 327 -5.76 7.75 2.33
C LEU A 327 -4.56 8.10 3.20
N LEU A 328 -3.39 7.62 2.78
CA LEU A 328 -2.12 7.93 3.39
C LEU A 328 -1.69 9.31 2.91
N SER A 329 -1.52 10.26 3.83
CA SER A 329 -1.03 11.61 3.54
C SER A 329 0.47 11.75 3.77
N VAL A 330 1.22 10.65 3.61
CA VAL A 330 2.66 10.57 3.88
C VAL A 330 3.37 10.03 2.66
N ASP A 331 4.65 10.39 2.52
CA ASP A 331 5.56 9.81 1.54
C ASP A 331 5.50 8.29 1.59
N MET A 332 5.43 7.67 0.40
CA MET A 332 5.47 6.22 0.27
C MET A 332 6.72 5.78 -0.46
N ARG A 333 7.14 4.58 -0.11
CA ARG A 333 8.40 4.00 -0.55
C ARG A 333 8.10 2.76 -1.38
N SER A 334 8.32 2.86 -2.68
CA SER A 334 8.03 1.77 -3.62
C SER A 334 9.24 0.86 -3.78
N MET A 335 9.07 -0.45 -3.56
CA MET A 335 10.16 -1.42 -3.64
C MET A 335 10.60 -1.66 -5.08
N LEU A 336 11.88 -1.42 -5.37
CA LEU A 336 12.56 -1.90 -6.56
C LEU A 336 12.95 -3.37 -6.42
N PRO A 337 12.60 -4.22 -7.40
CA PRO A 337 13.03 -5.61 -7.39
C PRO A 337 14.50 -5.75 -7.81
N ALA A 338 15.08 -6.93 -7.62
CA ALA A 338 16.44 -7.24 -8.04
C ALA A 338 16.62 -7.23 -9.57
N SER A 339 17.87 -7.23 -10.03
CA SER A 339 18.24 -7.30 -11.46
C SER A 339 17.48 -8.39 -12.22
N GLY A 340 16.87 -8.03 -13.34
CA GLY A 340 16.14 -8.93 -14.24
C GLY A 340 14.70 -9.23 -13.81
N ALA A 341 14.28 -8.83 -12.62
CA ALA A 341 12.94 -9.07 -12.12
C ALA A 341 11.95 -7.98 -12.57
N LYS A 342 10.67 -8.32 -12.49
CA LYS A 342 9.55 -7.42 -12.79
C LYS A 342 8.58 -7.45 -11.61
N ARG A 343 8.05 -6.31 -11.22
CA ARG A 343 7.10 -6.21 -10.11
C ARG A 343 5.99 -5.24 -10.46
N LEU A 344 4.75 -5.67 -10.30
CA LEU A 344 3.60 -4.76 -10.32
C LEU A 344 3.52 -4.03 -9.01
N GLN A 345 3.41 -2.72 -9.13
CA GLN A 345 3.18 -1.78 -8.06
C GLN A 345 1.86 -1.07 -8.33
N ASN A 346 1.25 -0.55 -7.27
CA ASN A 346 0.15 0.41 -7.39
C ASN A 346 0.72 1.83 -7.43
N ASN A 347 -0.09 2.78 -7.92
CA ASN A 347 0.13 4.18 -7.58
C ASN A 347 -0.06 4.33 -6.05
N PRO A 348 0.98 4.73 -5.31
CA PRO A 348 0.91 4.70 -3.85
C PRO A 348 -0.03 5.78 -3.30
N PHE A 349 -0.19 6.94 -3.96
CA PHE A 349 -0.75 8.15 -3.35
C PHE A 349 -2.29 8.27 -3.34
N GLY A 350 -3.03 7.26 -3.81
CA GLY A 350 -4.50 7.30 -3.84
C GLY A 350 -5.12 8.46 -4.66
N MET A 351 -4.29 9.22 -5.38
CA MET A 351 -4.62 10.35 -6.25
C MET A 351 -3.79 10.29 -7.53
N ASP A 352 -4.16 11.07 -8.54
CA ASP A 352 -3.40 11.14 -9.78
C ASP A 352 -2.02 11.78 -9.52
N VAL A 353 -0.95 11.15 -10.03
CA VAL A 353 0.43 11.64 -9.95
C VAL A 353 1.08 11.66 -11.32
N LEU A 354 2.09 12.50 -11.53
CA LEU A 354 2.88 12.46 -12.75
C LEU A 354 3.92 11.35 -12.68
N LEU A 355 4.28 10.82 -13.85
CA LEU A 355 5.35 9.84 -14.01
C LEU A 355 6.68 10.31 -13.38
N THR A 356 6.97 11.61 -13.45
CA THR A 356 8.18 12.18 -12.86
C THR A 356 8.22 12.17 -11.34
N GLU A 357 7.09 12.03 -10.67
CA GLU A 357 6.99 12.02 -9.19
C GLU A 357 7.19 10.61 -8.63
N LEU A 358 6.97 9.58 -9.45
CA LEU A 358 7.11 8.19 -9.04
C LEU A 358 8.57 7.82 -8.71
N VAL A 359 9.52 8.34 -9.49
CA VAL A 359 10.96 8.15 -9.27
C VAL A 359 11.62 9.51 -9.11
N ALA A 360 11.82 9.92 -7.86
CA ALA A 360 12.52 11.16 -7.54
C ALA A 360 13.92 11.18 -8.18
N SER A 361 14.37 12.37 -8.61
CA SER A 361 15.65 12.51 -9.32
C SER A 361 16.87 12.08 -8.50
N SER A 362 16.79 12.19 -7.18
CA SER A 362 17.80 11.72 -6.22
C SER A 362 18.02 10.20 -6.29
N ASN A 363 17.03 9.46 -6.79
CA ASN A 363 17.07 8.01 -6.94
C ASN A 363 17.49 7.53 -8.33
N LEU A 364 17.85 8.43 -9.24
CA LEU A 364 18.37 8.08 -10.56
C LEU A 364 19.89 7.85 -10.52
N SER A 365 20.38 6.95 -11.37
CA SER A 365 21.82 6.77 -11.61
C SER A 365 22.10 6.13 -12.96
N THR A 366 23.28 6.42 -13.52
CA THR A 366 23.88 5.69 -14.65
C THR A 366 25.01 4.77 -14.19
N ASP A 367 25.36 4.80 -12.90
CA ASP A 367 26.43 3.97 -12.33
C ASP A 367 25.89 2.57 -12.05
N VAL A 368 26.42 1.58 -12.77
CA VAL A 368 26.09 0.16 -12.56
C VAL A 368 26.46 -0.35 -11.17
N SER A 369 27.23 0.40 -10.38
CA SER A 369 27.55 0.08 -8.99
C SER A 369 26.46 0.55 -8.02
N ALA A 370 25.60 1.49 -8.44
CA ALA A 370 24.51 2.05 -7.64
C ALA A 370 23.26 1.16 -7.68
N GLY A 371 23.42 -0.12 -7.32
CA GLY A 371 22.38 -1.15 -7.43
C GLY A 371 21.08 -0.89 -6.67
N THR A 372 21.02 0.11 -5.80
CA THR A 372 19.80 0.52 -5.08
C THR A 372 19.02 1.63 -5.78
N LYS A 373 19.57 2.26 -6.83
CA LYS A 373 18.97 3.37 -7.57
C LYS A 373 18.37 2.92 -8.90
N TRP A 374 17.41 3.68 -9.41
CA TRP A 374 16.86 3.49 -10.76
C TRP A 374 17.93 3.72 -11.82
N TYR A 375 18.06 2.78 -12.76
CA TYR A 375 19.05 2.85 -13.83
C TYR A 375 18.52 3.66 -15.01
N ALA A 376 19.08 4.85 -15.19
CA ALA A 376 18.89 5.64 -16.39
C ALA A 376 19.99 5.32 -17.40
N ASP A 377 19.62 5.25 -18.68
CA ASP A 377 20.51 5.03 -19.82
C ASP A 377 19.85 5.68 -21.03
N ASP A 378 20.62 6.08 -22.05
CA ASP A 378 20.08 6.61 -23.31
C ASP A 378 19.54 5.50 -24.23
N ASP A 379 19.84 4.23 -23.93
CA ASP A 379 19.29 3.05 -24.59
C ASP A 379 18.07 2.49 -23.83
N GLU A 380 16.91 2.50 -24.49
CA GLU A 380 15.63 2.01 -23.93
C GLU A 380 15.67 0.52 -23.55
N GLU A 381 16.59 -0.25 -24.11
CA GLU A 381 16.74 -1.68 -23.83
C GLU A 381 17.63 -1.98 -22.62
N THR A 382 18.42 -1.02 -22.15
CA THR A 382 19.29 -1.18 -20.97
C THR A 382 18.76 -0.42 -19.76
N ALA A 383 18.08 0.72 -19.97
CA ALA A 383 17.46 1.48 -18.92
C ALA A 383 16.41 0.65 -18.17
N ASP A 384 16.27 0.93 -16.87
CA ASP A 384 15.06 0.49 -16.19
C ASP A 384 13.85 1.14 -16.86
N SER A 385 12.76 0.38 -16.86
CA SER A 385 11.52 0.83 -17.48
C SER A 385 10.35 0.51 -16.59
N LEU A 386 9.28 1.28 -16.76
CA LEU A 386 7.98 0.95 -16.23
C LEU A 386 6.97 0.81 -17.35
N ARG A 387 5.90 0.07 -17.09
CA ARG A 387 4.73 0.05 -17.96
C ARG A 387 3.52 0.49 -17.16
N ILE A 388 2.72 1.36 -17.76
CA ILE A 388 1.46 1.82 -17.17
C ILE A 388 0.34 1.12 -17.94
N LEU A 389 -0.58 0.51 -17.21
CA LEU A 389 -1.81 -0.04 -17.77
C LEU A 389 -2.90 1.03 -17.76
N ASP A 390 -3.24 1.57 -18.93
CA ASP A 390 -4.42 2.41 -19.09
C ASP A 390 -5.39 1.74 -20.06
N ARG A 391 -6.64 1.52 -19.62
CA ARG A 391 -7.74 0.98 -20.43
C ARG A 391 -7.36 -0.29 -21.22
N GLY A 392 -6.55 -1.14 -20.60
CA GLY A 392 -6.11 -2.40 -21.21
C GLY A 392 -4.91 -2.30 -22.15
N VAL A 393 -4.35 -1.10 -22.33
CA VAL A 393 -3.17 -0.86 -23.15
C VAL A 393 -1.98 -0.59 -22.24
N TRP A 394 -0.96 -1.43 -22.37
CA TRP A 394 0.32 -1.19 -21.73
C TRP A 394 1.12 -0.20 -22.55
N THR A 395 1.53 0.91 -21.92
CA THR A 395 2.52 1.81 -22.49
C THR A 395 3.81 1.74 -21.68
N THR A 396 4.95 1.58 -22.35
CA THR A 396 6.27 1.49 -21.72
C THR A 396 6.95 2.85 -21.69
N TYR A 397 7.54 3.18 -20.55
CA TYR A 397 8.35 4.36 -20.32
C TYR A 397 9.71 3.98 -19.74
N TRP A 398 10.73 4.78 -20.04
CA TRP A 398 12.09 4.65 -19.51
C TRP A 398 12.65 6.04 -19.22
N HIS A 399 13.71 6.10 -18.43
CA HIS A 399 14.35 7.37 -18.09
C HIS A 399 15.70 7.49 -18.79
N ALA A 400 15.85 8.52 -19.62
CA ALA A 400 17.10 8.84 -20.32
C ALA A 400 18.19 9.37 -19.39
N ASN A 401 19.43 9.42 -19.85
CA ASN A 401 20.53 9.96 -19.07
C ASN A 401 20.52 11.51 -19.07
N VAL A 402 19.48 12.08 -18.48
CA VAL A 402 19.30 13.52 -18.34
C VAL A 402 19.17 13.84 -16.86
N ASN A 403 19.95 14.82 -16.38
CA ASN A 403 19.81 15.36 -15.02
C ASN A 403 19.91 14.33 -13.88
N VAL A 404 20.55 13.17 -14.11
CA VAL A 404 20.82 12.13 -13.09
C VAL A 404 21.79 12.58 -11.99
N GLY A 405 22.42 13.74 -12.15
CA GLY A 405 23.33 14.37 -11.18
C GLY A 405 22.65 15.27 -10.17
N ILE A 406 21.31 15.41 -10.22
CA ILE A 406 20.55 16.21 -9.25
C ILE A 406 20.65 15.56 -7.87
N THR A 407 21.18 16.30 -6.91
CA THR A 407 21.29 15.86 -5.51
C THR A 407 20.16 16.39 -4.65
N THR A 408 19.53 17.48 -5.08
CA THR A 408 18.41 18.13 -4.37
C THR A 408 17.46 18.69 -5.41
N ALA A 409 16.21 18.21 -5.42
CA ALA A 409 15.19 18.73 -6.32
C ALA A 409 14.85 20.18 -5.94
N ALA A 410 14.58 21.02 -6.95
CA ALA A 410 14.03 22.35 -6.77
C ALA A 410 12.55 22.25 -6.35
N THR A 411 12.13 23.11 -5.44
CA THR A 411 10.74 23.14 -4.96
C THR A 411 10.11 24.50 -5.27
N ALA A 412 8.81 24.48 -5.55
CA ALA A 412 8.04 25.69 -5.78
C ALA A 412 6.61 25.50 -5.27
N THR A 413 5.98 26.61 -4.90
CA THR A 413 4.57 26.64 -4.47
C THR A 413 3.76 27.50 -5.42
N ALA A 414 2.48 27.17 -5.54
CA ALA A 414 1.50 27.97 -6.28
C ALA A 414 0.31 28.34 -5.39
N VAL A 415 -0.40 29.37 -5.79
CA VAL A 415 -1.75 29.69 -5.30
C VAL A 415 -2.76 29.50 -6.44
N ALA A 416 -4.06 29.66 -6.15
CA ALA A 416 -5.10 29.65 -7.17
C ALA A 416 -4.81 30.67 -8.28
N GLY A 417 -5.09 30.30 -9.53
CA GLY A 417 -4.74 31.10 -10.70
C GLY A 417 -5.48 32.43 -10.75
N THR A 418 -4.73 33.52 -10.93
CA THR A 418 -5.30 34.89 -11.01
C THR A 418 -5.47 35.39 -12.43
N GLY A 419 -5.05 34.61 -13.44
CA GLY A 419 -5.19 34.93 -14.85
C GLY A 419 -6.63 34.77 -15.37
N PRO A 420 -6.88 35.14 -16.65
CA PRO A 420 -8.15 34.87 -17.30
C PRO A 420 -8.50 33.38 -17.19
N THR A 421 -9.78 33.06 -16.94
CA THR A 421 -10.26 31.68 -16.71
C THR A 421 -9.55 30.94 -15.57
N ASN A 422 -9.04 31.66 -14.57
CA ASN A 422 -8.23 31.12 -13.47
C ASN A 422 -6.98 30.39 -13.97
N ALA A 423 -6.34 30.93 -15.01
CA ALA A 423 -5.03 30.47 -15.47
C ALA A 423 -3.94 30.87 -14.47
N ILE A 424 -2.91 30.03 -14.31
CA ILE A 424 -1.72 30.33 -13.50
C ILE A 424 -0.92 31.44 -14.18
N THR A 425 -0.47 32.41 -13.39
CA THR A 425 0.40 33.51 -13.82
C THR A 425 1.67 33.56 -12.96
N ALA A 426 2.67 34.32 -13.41
CA ALA A 426 3.95 34.39 -12.70
C ALA A 426 3.82 35.00 -11.28
N ALA A 427 2.74 35.76 -11.03
CA ALA A 427 2.44 36.30 -9.71
C ALA A 427 1.90 35.24 -8.73
N ASP A 428 1.44 34.10 -9.25
CA ASP A 428 0.82 33.03 -8.47
C ASP A 428 1.86 31.99 -8.01
N LEU A 429 3.13 32.13 -8.43
CA LEU A 429 4.19 31.17 -8.19
C LEU A 429 5.30 31.73 -7.31
N THR A 430 5.81 30.88 -6.41
CA THR A 430 7.00 31.17 -5.61
C THR A 430 7.96 30.00 -5.68
N LEU A 431 9.16 30.22 -6.25
CA LEU A 431 10.27 29.27 -6.13
C LEU A 431 10.78 29.29 -4.69
N THR A 432 10.67 28.16 -3.99
CA THR A 432 11.02 28.03 -2.57
C THR A 432 12.47 27.58 -2.39
N ASP A 433 12.92 26.64 -3.22
CA ASP A 433 14.33 26.21 -3.30
C ASP A 433 14.72 25.98 -4.77
N GLY A 434 15.89 26.47 -5.16
CA GLY A 434 16.46 26.25 -6.49
C GLY A 434 17.07 24.85 -6.68
N GLY A 435 17.18 24.06 -5.61
CA GLY A 435 17.78 22.73 -5.64
C GLY A 435 19.27 22.76 -6.01
N ALA A 436 19.81 21.61 -6.41
CA ALA A 436 21.22 21.46 -6.78
C ALA A 436 21.46 20.29 -7.74
N GLY A 437 22.43 20.47 -8.64
CA GLY A 437 22.93 19.41 -9.55
C GLY A 437 22.29 19.39 -10.93
N TYR A 438 21.50 20.41 -11.27
CA TYR A 438 20.90 20.56 -12.59
C TYR A 438 21.96 20.85 -13.65
N THR A 439 21.92 20.14 -14.79
CA THR A 439 22.88 20.34 -15.89
C THR A 439 22.26 20.98 -17.13
N SER A 440 20.93 21.07 -17.18
CA SER A 440 20.15 21.77 -18.20
C SER A 440 18.90 22.42 -17.60
N ASP A 441 18.25 23.30 -18.36
CA ASP A 441 16.92 23.80 -18.02
C ASP A 441 15.94 22.63 -17.82
N ALA A 442 14.98 22.84 -16.91
CA ALA A 442 14.01 21.84 -16.47
C ALA A 442 12.59 22.20 -16.95
N LYS A 443 11.66 21.24 -16.85
CA LYS A 443 10.24 21.42 -17.18
C LYS A 443 9.42 21.68 -15.92
N VAL A 444 8.32 22.43 -16.06
CA VAL A 444 7.41 22.75 -14.96
C VAL A 444 6.00 22.35 -15.34
N TYR A 445 5.32 21.61 -14.47
CA TYR A 445 3.94 21.15 -14.63
C TYR A 445 3.09 21.57 -13.43
N PHE A 446 1.80 21.83 -13.67
CA PHE A 446 0.84 22.19 -12.63
C PHE A 446 -0.24 21.12 -12.50
N VAL A 447 -0.24 20.41 -11.36
CA VAL A 447 -1.11 19.26 -11.09
C VAL A 447 -2.15 19.63 -10.03
N GLY A 448 -3.39 19.18 -10.21
CA GLY A 448 -4.47 19.46 -9.25
C GLY A 448 -5.00 20.91 -9.29
N GLY A 449 -5.43 21.43 -8.13
CA GLY A 449 -6.01 22.78 -8.02
C GLY A 449 -7.33 23.00 -8.78
N GLY A 450 -7.93 21.95 -9.34
CA GLY A 450 -9.15 22.01 -10.16
C GLY A 450 -8.94 22.47 -11.61
N GLY A 451 -7.69 22.74 -12.02
CA GLY A 451 -7.35 23.21 -13.37
C GLY A 451 -6.66 22.16 -14.25
N THR A 452 -6.40 22.51 -15.50
CA THR A 452 -5.69 21.66 -16.48
C THR A 452 -4.85 22.48 -17.46
N GLY A 453 -3.83 21.85 -18.05
CA GLY A 453 -3.06 22.36 -19.20
C GLY A 453 -1.94 23.35 -18.88
N GLY A 454 -1.78 23.74 -17.61
CA GLY A 454 -0.70 24.65 -17.21
C GLY A 454 0.68 23.97 -17.31
N HIS A 455 1.64 24.67 -17.91
CA HIS A 455 3.04 24.22 -17.98
C HIS A 455 4.03 25.37 -18.21
N GLY A 456 5.31 25.10 -17.98
CA GLY A 456 6.39 26.05 -18.15
C GLY A 456 7.77 25.43 -18.20
N SER A 457 8.78 26.27 -18.06
CA SER A 457 10.18 25.90 -17.97
C SER A 457 10.85 26.54 -16.76
N ALA A 458 11.86 25.86 -16.23
CA ALA A 458 12.70 26.33 -15.14
C ALA A 458 14.11 26.61 -15.67
N THR A 459 14.56 27.86 -15.55
CA THR A 459 15.88 28.31 -16.00
C THR A 459 16.95 27.93 -14.99
N VAL A 460 17.98 27.23 -15.45
CA VAL A 460 19.09 26.75 -14.63
C VAL A 460 20.34 27.57 -14.88
N ALA A 461 20.96 28.05 -13.80
CA ALA A 461 22.22 28.76 -13.85
C ALA A 461 23.11 28.35 -12.68
N GLY A 462 24.35 27.93 -12.96
CA GLY A 462 25.29 27.52 -11.92
C GLY A 462 24.89 26.22 -11.19
N GLY A 463 24.08 25.37 -11.82
CA GLY A 463 23.65 24.09 -11.24
C GLY A 463 22.38 24.15 -10.38
N ILE A 464 21.74 25.31 -10.32
CA ILE A 464 20.52 25.57 -9.54
C ILE A 464 19.44 26.18 -10.43
N VAL A 465 18.17 25.90 -10.13
CA VAL A 465 17.01 26.59 -10.72
C VAL A 465 16.96 28.01 -10.17
N THR A 466 16.88 28.99 -11.06
CA THR A 466 16.93 30.43 -10.70
C THR A 466 15.65 31.18 -11.04
N ALA A 467 14.82 30.65 -11.94
CA ALA A 467 13.55 31.23 -12.32
C ALA A 467 12.62 30.17 -12.91
N ILE A 468 11.32 30.40 -12.80
CA ILE A 468 10.27 29.66 -13.50
C ILE A 468 9.61 30.62 -14.50
N THR A 469 9.48 30.16 -15.75
CA THR A 469 8.76 30.85 -16.82
C THR A 469 7.53 30.03 -17.19
N ILE A 470 6.35 30.64 -17.10
CA ILE A 470 5.10 30.01 -17.54
C ILE A 470 4.99 30.12 -19.06
N GLU A 471 4.81 28.99 -19.73
CA GLU A 471 4.61 28.91 -21.18
C GLU A 471 3.12 28.94 -21.51
N ASP A 472 2.31 28.19 -20.73
CA ASP A 472 0.85 28.26 -20.72
C ASP A 472 0.35 28.19 -19.28
N GLY A 473 -0.53 29.13 -18.90
CA GLY A 473 -1.13 29.15 -17.55
C GLY A 473 -2.27 28.13 -17.38
N GLY A 474 -2.70 27.48 -18.46
CA GLY A 474 -3.82 26.54 -18.46
C GLY A 474 -5.14 27.23 -18.11
N THR A 475 -6.10 26.45 -17.59
CA THR A 475 -7.43 26.96 -17.22
C THR A 475 -7.97 26.27 -15.96
N GLY A 476 -8.79 26.97 -15.18
CA GLY A 476 -9.62 26.37 -14.13
C GLY A 476 -8.96 26.15 -12.77
N TYR A 477 -7.74 26.64 -12.54
CA TYR A 477 -7.03 26.47 -11.26
C TYR A 477 -7.65 27.32 -10.14
N VAL A 478 -8.75 26.83 -9.55
CA VAL A 478 -9.53 27.49 -8.49
C VAL A 478 -8.96 27.28 -7.09
N GLY A 479 -8.17 26.23 -6.90
CA GLY A 479 -7.33 25.98 -5.73
C GLY A 479 -5.86 26.07 -6.11
N ALA A 480 -4.97 25.98 -5.11
CA ALA A 480 -3.54 25.88 -5.35
C ALA A 480 -3.22 24.55 -6.05
N PRO A 481 -2.60 24.56 -7.25
CA PRO A 481 -2.01 23.35 -7.80
C PRO A 481 -0.67 23.05 -7.14
N GLN A 482 -0.24 21.80 -7.25
CA GLN A 482 1.15 21.43 -7.02
C GLN A 482 2.01 21.91 -8.19
N VAL A 483 3.27 22.27 -7.91
CA VAL A 483 4.24 22.67 -8.93
C VAL A 483 5.32 21.61 -9.03
N VAL A 484 5.29 20.82 -10.11
CA VAL A 484 6.25 19.74 -10.34
C VAL A 484 7.36 20.23 -11.26
N ILE A 485 8.60 20.26 -10.77
CA ILE A 485 9.79 20.62 -11.56
C ILE A 485 10.48 19.34 -12.01
N SER A 486 10.26 18.95 -13.27
CA SER A 486 10.79 17.71 -13.82
C SER A 486 12.12 17.90 -14.54
N THR A 487 12.91 16.82 -14.52
CA THR A 487 14.24 16.71 -15.09
C THR A 487 14.26 16.60 -16.61
N GLY A 488 13.12 16.40 -17.30
CA GLY A 488 13.09 16.24 -18.75
C GLY A 488 13.50 14.86 -19.23
N GLY A 489 13.56 13.86 -18.34
CA GLY A 489 14.24 12.59 -18.59
C GLY A 489 13.34 11.43 -19.00
N TRP A 490 12.04 11.47 -18.74
CA TRP A 490 11.15 10.37 -19.09
C TRP A 490 10.87 10.32 -20.58
N ARG A 491 10.85 9.12 -21.14
CA ARG A 491 10.63 8.84 -22.56
C ARG A 491 9.59 7.75 -22.72
N ARG A 492 8.79 7.86 -23.77
CA ARG A 492 7.87 6.80 -24.20
C ARG A 492 8.55 5.91 -25.24
N HIS A 493 8.52 4.60 -25.00
CA HIS A 493 9.07 3.60 -25.91
C HIS A 493 8.43 3.70 -27.30
N HIS A 494 9.24 3.60 -28.37
CA HIS A 494 8.82 3.74 -29.77
C HIS A 494 8.14 5.07 -30.18
N ALA A 495 8.18 6.11 -29.36
CA ALA A 495 7.65 7.43 -29.68
C ALA A 495 8.80 8.42 -29.86
N PHE A 496 9.45 8.46 -31.03
CA PHE A 496 10.41 9.49 -31.51
C PHE A 496 11.17 10.32 -30.45
N ASP A 497 11.69 9.70 -29.38
CA ASP A 497 12.37 10.39 -28.26
C ASP A 497 11.56 11.57 -27.65
N VAL A 498 10.25 11.39 -27.50
CA VAL A 498 9.36 12.41 -26.92
C VAL A 498 9.41 12.34 -25.39
N VAL A 499 9.62 13.50 -24.76
CA VAL A 499 9.56 13.68 -23.30
C VAL A 499 8.16 13.32 -22.80
N ALA A 500 8.07 12.53 -21.74
CA ALA A 500 6.81 12.00 -21.19
C ALA A 500 6.63 12.29 -19.69
N ASP A 501 7.32 13.31 -19.17
CA ASP A 501 7.30 13.63 -17.73
C ASP A 501 5.90 13.99 -17.21
N ASP A 502 5.02 14.49 -18.08
CA ASP A 502 3.64 14.91 -17.79
C ASP A 502 2.62 13.78 -17.91
N GLU A 503 3.06 12.55 -18.14
CA GLU A 503 2.16 11.41 -18.18
C GLU A 503 1.49 11.22 -16.80
N VAL A 504 0.16 11.25 -16.80
CA VAL A 504 -0.64 11.10 -15.58
C VAL A 504 -0.84 9.62 -15.27
N ILE A 505 -0.44 9.23 -14.08
CA ILE A 505 -0.70 7.93 -13.49
C ILE A 505 -1.92 8.09 -12.58
N SER A 506 -3.06 7.52 -12.98
CA SER A 506 -4.28 7.65 -12.19
C SER A 506 -4.18 6.97 -10.83
N ALA A 507 -5.01 7.39 -9.88
CA ALA A 507 -5.21 6.66 -8.63
C ALA A 507 -5.54 5.18 -8.92
N GLY A 508 -4.80 4.25 -8.29
CA GLY A 508 -5.01 2.80 -8.48
C GLY A 508 -4.51 2.22 -9.81
N ALA A 509 -3.78 2.98 -10.64
CA ALA A 509 -3.16 2.43 -11.84
C ALA A 509 -2.14 1.33 -11.49
N GLY A 510 -2.13 0.27 -12.30
CA GLY A 510 -1.11 -0.77 -12.24
C GLY A 510 0.17 -0.33 -12.94
N ILE A 511 1.29 -0.35 -12.23
CA ILE A 511 2.61 0.05 -12.72
C ILE A 511 3.51 -1.19 -12.72
N LEU A 512 3.89 -1.68 -13.89
CA LEU A 512 4.85 -2.78 -14.00
C LEU A 512 6.27 -2.22 -14.06
N VAL A 513 7.01 -2.30 -12.97
CA VAL A 513 8.45 -1.99 -12.95
C VAL A 513 9.22 -3.16 -13.57
N VAL A 514 10.15 -2.85 -14.46
CA VAL A 514 11.05 -3.80 -15.12
C VAL A 514 12.48 -3.38 -14.81
N ARG A 515 13.14 -4.14 -13.92
CA ARG A 515 14.51 -3.87 -13.49
C ARG A 515 15.50 -4.44 -14.49
N ARG A 516 16.18 -3.56 -15.23
CA ARG A 516 17.26 -3.91 -16.17
C ARG A 516 18.65 -3.53 -15.66
N HIS A 517 18.74 -2.81 -14.54
CA HIS A 517 20.00 -2.50 -13.88
C HIS A 517 20.86 -3.76 -13.66
N PRO A 518 22.08 -3.83 -14.24
CA PRO A 518 22.90 -5.05 -14.23
C PRO A 518 23.17 -5.60 -12.83
N ASN A 519 23.53 -4.73 -11.87
CA ASN A 519 23.76 -5.09 -10.47
C ASN A 519 22.59 -4.64 -9.56
N GLY A 520 21.36 -4.62 -10.08
CA GLY A 520 20.20 -4.18 -9.31
C GLY A 520 20.00 -5.05 -8.07
N ALA A 521 20.02 -4.43 -6.90
CA ALA A 521 19.64 -5.02 -5.63
C ALA A 521 18.19 -4.66 -5.29
N ILE A 522 17.58 -5.42 -4.38
CA ILE A 522 16.30 -5.01 -3.78
C ILE A 522 16.52 -3.71 -3.01
N SER A 523 15.70 -2.71 -3.27
CA SER A 523 15.75 -1.41 -2.60
C SER A 523 14.37 -0.76 -2.57
N TYR A 524 14.27 0.43 -1.97
CA TYR A 524 13.06 1.24 -1.98
C TYR A 524 13.36 2.60 -2.58
N LEU A 525 12.45 3.08 -3.42
CA LEU A 525 12.49 4.41 -4.01
C LEU A 525 11.64 5.37 -3.21
N HIS A 526 12.14 6.60 -3.06
CA HIS A 526 11.31 7.74 -2.72
C HIS A 526 10.42 8.07 -3.92
N SER A 527 9.12 8.12 -3.70
CA SER A 527 8.19 8.82 -4.56
C SER A 527 7.81 10.12 -3.86
N ASP A 528 7.93 11.26 -4.52
CA ASP A 528 7.65 12.56 -3.90
C ASP A 528 6.13 12.71 -3.70
N HIS A 529 5.68 13.06 -2.49
CA HIS A 529 4.24 13.23 -2.24
C HIS A 529 3.69 14.43 -3.02
N PRO A 530 2.48 14.33 -3.64
CA PRO A 530 1.88 15.40 -4.44
C PRO A 530 1.58 16.73 -3.72
N SER A 531 1.83 16.82 -2.42
CA SER A 531 1.56 18.03 -1.60
C SER A 531 2.81 18.65 -1.00
N ASP A 532 3.97 18.03 -1.19
CA ASP A 532 5.27 18.53 -0.76
C ASP A 532 5.96 19.26 -1.93
#